data_AF-A0A419JF14-F1
#
_entry.id   AF-A0A419JF14-F1
#
_cell.length_a   1.000
_cell.length_b   1.000
_cell.length_c   1.000
_cell.angle_alpha   90.00
_cell.angle_beta   90.00
_cell.angle_gamma   90.00
#
_symmetry.space_group_name_H-M   'P 1'
#
loop_
_entity.id
_entity.type
_entity.pdbx_description
1 polymer ?
#
loop_
_entity_poly.entity_id
_entity_poly.type
_entity_poly.pdbx_seq_one_letter_code
_entity_poly.pdbx_strand_id
1 'polypeptide(L)'
;MNKMHNTMIKWYERDDVNFEKGGFFMRPIRPELAAFAMEMEDVLQDNDHYTGWDEMSIHQLFSRIKNEFEELQREYILYTKPIDGVDRKDRLRKEAIDVANFCMFLSYLTHKGDE
;
A
#
# COMPACT_ATOMS: atom_id res chain seq x y z
N MET A 1 -5.68 -18.68 -16.58
CA MET A 1 -4.97 -17.39 -16.67
C MET A 1 -5.99 -16.27 -16.66
N ASN A 2 -5.88 -15.35 -15.69
CA ASN A 2 -6.91 -14.37 -15.35
C ASN A 2 -6.92 -13.20 -16.36
N LYS A 3 -8.10 -12.78 -16.83
CA LYS A 3 -8.29 -11.75 -17.87
C LYS A 3 -7.66 -10.39 -17.50
N MET A 4 -7.59 -10.09 -16.20
CA MET A 4 -6.91 -8.88 -15.69
C MET A 4 -5.39 -8.90 -15.89
N HIS A 5 -4.75 -10.06 -15.72
CA HIS A 5 -3.30 -10.20 -15.88
C HIS A 5 -2.87 -9.93 -17.34
N ASN A 6 -3.66 -10.40 -18.31
CA ASN A 6 -3.44 -10.11 -19.73
C ASN A 6 -3.77 -8.66 -20.13
N THR A 7 -4.60 -7.96 -19.35
CA THR A 7 -4.93 -6.56 -19.63
C THR A 7 -3.81 -5.65 -19.14
N MET A 8 -3.27 -5.90 -17.93
CA MET A 8 -2.13 -5.15 -17.40
C MET A 8 -0.85 -5.35 -18.23
N ILE A 9 -0.51 -6.57 -18.63
CA ILE A 9 0.69 -6.84 -19.46
C ILE A 9 0.67 -6.05 -20.78
N LYS A 10 -0.51 -5.84 -21.39
CA LYS A 10 -0.64 -5.05 -22.63
C LYS A 10 -0.35 -3.55 -22.45
N TRP A 11 -0.44 -3.00 -21.24
CA TRP A 11 -0.10 -1.60 -20.97
C TRP A 11 1.41 -1.39 -20.77
N TYR A 12 2.16 -2.44 -20.42
CA TYR A 12 3.58 -2.35 -20.07
C TYR A 12 4.55 -2.65 -21.23
N GLU A 13 4.09 -3.17 -22.37
CA GLU A 13 4.95 -3.57 -23.51
C GLU A 13 5.14 -2.49 -24.60
N ARG A 14 4.94 -1.19 -24.31
CA ARG A 14 5.27 -0.14 -25.28
C ARG A 14 6.12 0.95 -24.64
N ASP A 15 7.40 0.95 -24.99
CA ASP A 15 8.42 1.89 -24.54
C ASP A 15 8.32 3.31 -25.18
N ASP A 16 7.28 3.59 -25.97
CA ASP A 16 7.31 4.74 -26.87
C ASP A 16 5.92 5.25 -27.34
N VAL A 17 4.88 5.18 -26.50
CA VAL A 17 3.59 5.81 -26.86
C VAL A 17 3.45 7.22 -26.30
N ASN A 18 3.88 8.19 -27.11
CA ASN A 18 3.33 9.54 -27.10
C ASN A 18 1.82 9.48 -27.38
N PHE A 19 1.00 9.54 -26.32
CA PHE A 19 -0.43 9.76 -26.46
C PHE A 19 -0.72 11.26 -26.63
N GLU A 20 -0.57 11.76 -27.86
CA GLU A 20 -1.23 13.00 -28.25
C GLU A 20 -2.63 12.71 -28.81
N LYS A 21 -3.63 12.84 -27.94
CA LYS A 21 -4.92 13.51 -28.19
C LYS A 21 -5.76 13.42 -26.91
N GLY A 22 -5.67 14.47 -26.09
CA GLY A 22 -6.42 14.58 -24.84
C GLY A 22 -5.60 14.93 -23.59
N GLY A 23 -4.50 15.70 -23.73
CA GLY A 23 -4.03 16.61 -22.68
C GLY A 23 -3.61 16.07 -21.31
N PHE A 24 -3.50 14.76 -21.09
CA PHE A 24 -2.97 14.20 -19.84
C PHE A 24 -1.77 13.30 -20.13
N PHE A 25 -0.57 13.81 -19.87
CA PHE A 25 0.61 12.97 -19.67
C PHE A 25 0.41 12.20 -18.35
N MET A 26 -0.25 11.04 -18.39
CA MET A 26 -0.11 10.08 -17.31
C MET A 26 1.31 9.55 -17.36
N ARG A 27 2.12 9.97 -16.39
CA ARG A 27 3.45 9.35 -16.21
C ARG A 27 3.21 7.87 -15.91
N PRO A 28 3.90 6.95 -16.61
CA PRO A 28 3.81 5.54 -16.27
C PRO A 28 4.23 5.36 -14.80
N ILE A 29 3.33 4.78 -13.99
CA ILE A 29 3.66 4.41 -12.62
C ILE A 29 4.60 3.21 -12.64
N ARG A 30 5.56 3.18 -11.71
CA ARG A 30 6.50 2.07 -11.63
C ARG A 30 5.76 0.78 -11.26
N PRO A 31 6.12 -0.39 -11.82
CA PRO A 31 5.43 -1.65 -11.54
C PRO A 31 5.34 -1.99 -10.05
N GLU A 32 6.39 -1.70 -9.28
CA GLU A 32 6.41 -1.92 -7.82
C GLU A 32 5.40 -1.04 -7.08
N LEU A 33 5.20 0.20 -7.52
CA LEU A 33 4.21 1.11 -6.94
C LEU A 33 2.79 0.67 -7.30
N ALA A 34 2.59 0.20 -8.54
CA ALA A 34 1.29 -0.35 -8.96
C ALA A 34 0.91 -1.60 -8.16
N ALA A 35 1.87 -2.53 -7.99
CA ALA A 35 1.68 -3.72 -7.17
C ALA A 35 1.31 -3.36 -5.73
N PHE A 36 2.09 -2.46 -5.13
CA PHE A 36 1.83 -1.96 -3.78
C PHE A 36 0.44 -1.31 -3.67
N ALA A 37 0.06 -0.45 -4.61
CA ALA A 37 -1.23 0.25 -4.57
C ALA A 37 -2.43 -0.70 -4.66
N MET A 38 -2.33 -1.79 -5.44
CA MET A 38 -3.38 -2.82 -5.49
C MET A 38 -3.52 -3.55 -4.15
N GLU A 39 -2.41 -3.96 -3.54
CA GLU A 39 -2.44 -4.65 -2.25
C GLU A 39 -2.92 -3.74 -1.12
N MET A 40 -2.54 -2.46 -1.19
CA MET A 40 -3.00 -1.42 -0.28
C MET A 40 -4.51 -1.21 -0.37
N GLU A 41 -5.07 -1.19 -1.59
CA GLU A 41 -6.52 -1.10 -1.80
C GLU A 41 -7.27 -2.30 -1.20
N ASP A 42 -6.76 -3.51 -1.38
CA ASP A 42 -7.36 -4.71 -0.77
C ASP A 42 -7.42 -4.57 0.77
N VAL A 43 -6.35 -4.06 1.39
CA VAL A 43 -6.30 -3.80 2.85
C VAL A 43 -7.27 -2.69 3.27
N LEU A 44 -7.43 -1.63 2.48
CA LEU A 44 -8.39 -0.57 2.77
C LEU A 44 -9.82 -1.10 2.72
N GLN A 45 -10.16 -1.90 1.71
CA GLN A 45 -11.48 -2.54 1.59
C GLN A 45 -11.75 -3.50 2.75
N ASP A 46 -10.75 -4.29 3.14
CA ASP A 46 -10.84 -5.14 4.32
C ASP A 46 -11.09 -4.30 5.58
N ASN A 47 -10.55 -3.08 5.65
CA ASN A 47 -10.70 -2.17 6.78
C ASN A 47 -11.92 -1.23 6.71
N ASP A 48 -12.73 -1.26 5.66
CA ASP A 48 -13.91 -0.37 5.51
C ASP A 48 -14.94 -0.53 6.64
N HIS A 49 -14.92 -1.66 7.34
CA HIS A 49 -15.76 -1.89 8.51
C HIS A 49 -15.20 -1.25 9.80
N TYR A 50 -13.92 -0.91 9.84
CA TYR A 50 -13.30 -0.12 10.90
C TYR A 50 -13.52 1.37 10.64
N THR A 51 -14.74 1.84 10.93
CA THR A 51 -15.07 3.27 10.91
C THR A 51 -14.28 4.06 11.95
N GLY A 52 -13.98 5.34 11.68
CA GLY A 52 -13.46 6.29 12.68
C GLY A 52 -11.97 6.61 12.60
N TRP A 53 -11.25 6.16 11.55
CA TRP A 53 -9.87 6.60 11.33
C TRP A 53 -9.77 8.11 11.06
N ASP A 54 -10.80 8.69 10.45
CA ASP A 54 -10.95 10.11 10.15
C ASP A 54 -11.31 10.96 11.39
N GLU A 55 -11.77 10.31 12.46
CA GLU A 55 -11.98 10.91 13.78
C GLU A 55 -10.74 10.81 14.69
N MET A 56 -9.70 10.08 14.26
CA MET A 56 -8.46 9.96 15.04
C MET A 56 -7.68 11.26 15.04
N SER A 57 -7.19 11.64 16.22
CA SER A 57 -6.19 12.70 16.33
C SER A 57 -4.85 12.28 15.72
N ILE A 58 -4.05 13.26 15.29
CA ILE A 58 -2.67 13.05 14.81
C ILE A 58 -1.86 12.21 15.83
N HIS A 59 -2.02 12.46 17.13
CA HIS A 59 -1.32 11.69 18.17
C HIS A 59 -1.73 10.20 18.18
N GLN A 60 -3.02 9.91 18.02
CA GLN A 60 -3.50 8.53 17.93
C GLN A 60 -2.97 7.84 16.67
N LEU A 61 -2.92 8.53 15.53
CA LEU A 61 -2.32 7.99 14.31
C LEU A 61 -0.83 7.70 14.48
N PHE A 62 -0.05 8.61 15.08
CA PHE A 62 1.36 8.33 15.40
C PHE A 62 1.52 7.11 16.31
N SER A 63 0.62 6.92 17.27
CA SER A 63 0.62 5.74 18.13
C SER A 63 0.33 4.47 17.34
N ARG A 64 -0.60 4.50 16.37
CA ARG A 64 -0.88 3.37 15.47
C ARG A 64 0.30 3.06 14.57
N ILE A 65 0.89 4.06 13.91
CA ILE A 65 2.09 3.89 13.06
C ILE A 65 3.20 3.20 13.86
N LYS A 66 3.41 3.63 15.10
CA LYS A 66 4.40 3.00 15.98
C LYS A 66 4.08 1.52 16.24
N ASN A 67 2.83 1.20 16.57
CA ASN A 67 2.41 -0.18 16.84
C ASN A 67 2.61 -1.08 15.60
N GLU A 68 2.14 -0.64 14.42
CA GLU A 68 2.32 -1.42 13.18
C GLU A 68 3.81 -1.56 12.83
N PHE A 69 4.62 -0.54 13.10
CA PHE A 69 6.06 -0.64 12.89
C PHE A 69 6.72 -1.65 13.83
N GLU A 70 6.27 -1.75 15.09
CA GLU A 70 6.72 -2.78 16.03
C GLU A 70 6.28 -4.20 15.60
N GLU A 71 5.12 -4.33 14.94
CA GLU A 71 4.65 -5.60 14.32
C GLU A 71 5.52 -5.98 13.10
N LEU A 72 5.78 -5.03 12.21
CA LEU A 72 6.70 -5.20 11.10
C LEU A 72 8.10 -5.62 11.56
N GLN A 73 8.64 -4.97 12.60
CA GLN A 73 9.93 -5.35 13.17
C GLN A 73 9.93 -6.77 13.73
N ARG A 74 8.84 -7.19 14.39
CA ARG A 74 8.70 -8.57 14.89
C ARG A 74 8.69 -9.58 13.76
N GLU A 75 7.90 -9.35 12.71
CA GLU A 75 7.88 -10.27 11.56
C GLU A 75 9.21 -10.26 10.80
N TYR A 76 9.94 -9.14 10.74
CA TYR A 76 11.30 -9.11 10.17
C TYR A 76 12.29 -9.97 10.96
N ILE A 77 12.27 -9.91 12.29
CA ILE A 77 13.12 -10.74 13.14
C ILE A 77 12.79 -12.23 12.93
N LEU A 78 11.50 -12.57 12.79
CA LEU A 78 11.08 -13.95 12.51
C LEU A 78 11.43 -14.40 11.10
N TYR A 79 11.33 -13.50 10.12
CA TYR A 79 11.70 -13.76 8.72
C TYR A 79 13.20 -14.06 8.59
N THR A 80 14.05 -13.35 9.34
CA THR A 80 15.51 -13.57 9.34
C THR A 80 15.95 -14.80 10.15
N LYS A 81 15.06 -15.38 10.96
CA LYS A 81 15.27 -16.63 11.70
C LYS A 81 14.30 -17.71 11.20
N PRO A 82 14.50 -18.23 9.98
CA PRO A 82 13.56 -19.14 9.37
C PRO A 82 13.35 -20.38 10.25
N ILE A 83 12.09 -20.70 10.51
CA ILE A 83 11.64 -21.97 11.07
C ILE A 83 11.12 -22.79 9.88
N ASP A 84 11.60 -24.02 9.74
CA ASP A 84 11.23 -24.89 8.63
C ASP A 84 9.71 -25.00 8.46
N GLY A 85 9.24 -24.78 7.24
CA GLY A 85 7.83 -24.91 6.86
C GLY A 85 6.94 -23.70 7.12
N VAL A 86 7.47 -22.57 7.62
CA VAL A 86 6.68 -21.35 7.83
C VAL A 86 7.06 -20.26 6.83
N ASP A 87 6.20 -20.02 5.83
CA ASP A 87 6.33 -18.82 4.99
C ASP A 87 5.87 -17.58 5.77
N ARG A 88 6.81 -16.64 5.95
CA ARG A 88 6.61 -15.38 6.68
C ARG A 88 6.57 -14.18 5.72
N LYS A 89 6.82 -14.37 4.43
CA LYS A 89 6.90 -13.27 3.44
C LYS A 89 5.58 -12.52 3.37
N ASP A 90 4.46 -13.25 3.36
CA ASP A 90 3.14 -12.64 3.31
C ASP A 90 2.83 -11.79 4.53
N ARG A 91 3.19 -12.25 5.74
CA ARG A 91 3.02 -11.45 6.95
C ARG A 91 3.90 -10.22 6.94
N LEU A 92 5.20 -10.36 6.64
CA LEU A 92 6.12 -9.24 6.55
C LEU A 92 5.62 -8.16 5.57
N ARG A 93 5.07 -8.60 4.42
CA ARG A 93 4.47 -7.73 3.41
C ARG A 93 3.22 -7.01 3.94
N LYS A 94 2.31 -7.73 4.61
CA LYS A 94 1.09 -7.16 5.20
C LYS A 94 1.42 -6.09 6.24
N GLU A 95 2.30 -6.38 7.19
CA GLU A 95 2.70 -5.40 8.22
C GLU A 95 3.31 -4.13 7.60
N ALA A 96 4.04 -4.26 6.48
CA ALA A 96 4.58 -3.10 5.77
C ALA A 96 3.46 -2.24 5.13
N ILE A 97 2.41 -2.88 4.62
CA ILE A 97 1.22 -2.21 4.10
C ILE A 97 0.45 -1.53 5.23
N ASP A 98 0.31 -2.16 6.39
CA ASP A 98 -0.38 -1.58 7.55
C ASP A 98 0.31 -0.31 8.07
N VAL A 99 1.64 -0.31 8.15
CA VAL A 99 2.42 0.91 8.44
C VAL A 99 2.13 2.02 7.43
N ALA A 100 2.15 1.69 6.13
CA ALA A 100 1.90 2.64 5.07
C ALA A 100 0.44 3.16 5.09
N ASN A 101 -0.51 2.32 5.48
CA ASN A 101 -1.92 2.70 5.63
C ASN A 101 -2.11 3.83 6.63
N PHE A 102 -1.56 3.70 7.83
CA PHE A 102 -1.62 4.78 8.81
C PHE A 102 -0.82 6.03 8.40
N CYS A 103 0.27 5.86 7.65
CA CYS A 103 0.99 7.00 7.08
C CYS A 103 0.15 7.75 6.04
N MET A 104 -0.63 7.03 5.22
CA MET A 104 -1.58 7.61 4.27
C MET A 104 -2.67 8.40 5.00
N PHE A 105 -3.28 7.84 6.06
CA PHE A 105 -4.27 8.55 6.88
C PHE A 105 -3.69 9.83 7.51
N LEU A 106 -2.47 9.77 8.03
CA LEU A 106 -1.79 10.93 8.58
C LEU A 106 -1.58 12.01 7.51
N SER A 107 -1.09 11.63 6.32
CA SER A 107 -0.91 12.54 5.20
C SER A 107 -2.24 13.21 4.81
N TYR A 108 -3.33 12.45 4.76
CA TYR A 108 -4.65 12.97 4.43
C TYR A 108 -5.14 14.00 5.45
N LEU A 109 -5.04 13.70 6.76
CA LEU A 109 -5.46 14.63 7.80
C LEU A 109 -4.63 15.92 7.82
N THR A 110 -3.34 15.85 7.46
CA THR A 110 -2.51 17.06 7.36
C THR A 110 -2.92 17.96 6.18
N HIS A 111 -3.47 17.40 5.10
CA HIS A 111 -3.99 18.18 3.98
C HIS A 111 -5.38 18.76 4.26
N LYS A 112 -6.22 18.07 5.04
CA LYS A 112 -7.55 18.57 5.43
C LYS A 112 -7.52 19.85 6.28
N GLY A 113 -6.39 20.15 6.93
CA GLY A 113 -6.23 21.38 7.72
C GLY A 113 -5.97 22.65 6.90
N ASP A 114 -5.73 22.51 5.59
CA ASP A 114 -5.39 23.62 4.69
C ASP A 114 -6.58 24.11 3.81
N GLU A 115 -7.77 23.51 3.97
CA GLU A 115 -9.05 23.91 3.31
C GLU A 115 -9.98 24.65 4.29
#